data_AF-A0A9R0SNE9-F1
#
_entry.id   AF-A0A9R0SNE9-F1
#
_cell.length_a   1.000
_cell.length_b   1.000
_cell.length_c   1.000
_cell.angle_alpha   90.00
_cell.angle_beta   90.00
_cell.angle_gamma   90.00
#
_symmetry.space_group_name_H-M   'P 1'
#
loop_
_entity.id
_entity.type
_entity.pdbx_description
1 polymer ?
#
loop_
_entity_poly.entity_id
_entity_poly.type
_entity_poly.pdbx_seq_one_letter_code
_entity_poly.pdbx_strand_id
1 'polypeptide(L)'
;MEWTFHRFPASLRELDSRYVKPLVVALGPYHHGDTKLQEMENLKRVAAERFVHASGSELDLEEIFQAVSAVAGTARGLYIGDEVAGMSADEFATMMLYDACFLLQYIRVMDSDPRDPADASVERLFVSNRVCIENDIMLLENQLPWSVVQALNSLGRSPAPVDKFISTMGSTFKIRGHRESAQPFRPYTSDRNPPHLLALFRLEKVGYTRTQGVPPSSSMAITASATELAEMAINIQPCMTSDFMDMGIWIEKLFSHLYLAPLFLDETRACWLVNMAALEVCTASNDRDDDIMKRETAVCSYLALLAMLMNREEDVHELRNKQVVQAKLTDKETLDFFKSVVKRLDGGRLYSGIMAEIDNYKGRRRRRIKVYRFIKKNKRSIIAVLSIIAVLVGIFKTLLSLKTHYQTFMAKSNLQCCTSDRRSTPATGILLRPAAVLVL
;
A
#
# COMPACT_ATOMS: atom_id res chain seq x y z
N MET A 1 8.71 -23.87 -15.53
CA MET A 1 8.41 -24.45 -14.21
C MET A 1 7.02 -25.03 -14.30
N GLU A 2 6.87 -26.33 -14.08
CA GLU A 2 5.57 -26.90 -13.73
C GLU A 2 5.19 -26.33 -12.36
N TRP A 3 4.02 -25.71 -12.30
CA TRP A 3 3.55 -25.05 -11.09
C TRP A 3 2.91 -26.07 -10.15
N THR A 4 2.97 -25.87 -8.83
CA THR A 4 2.34 -26.76 -7.84
C THR A 4 1.60 -25.92 -6.78
N PHE A 5 0.50 -26.45 -6.25
CA PHE A 5 -0.22 -25.85 -5.13
C PHE A 5 0.59 -26.01 -3.85
N HIS A 6 1.32 -24.95 -3.52
CA HIS A 6 2.14 -24.90 -2.33
C HIS A 6 1.29 -24.99 -1.06
N ARG A 7 1.81 -25.73 -0.07
CA ARG A 7 1.33 -25.64 1.30
C ARG A 7 1.83 -24.37 1.96
N PHE A 8 1.12 -23.94 3.00
CA PHE A 8 1.52 -22.80 3.81
C PHE A 8 2.92 -23.05 4.39
N PRO A 9 3.86 -22.13 4.16
CA PRO A 9 5.27 -22.38 4.39
C PRO A 9 5.54 -22.58 5.89
N ALA A 10 6.39 -23.56 6.21
CA ALA A 10 6.70 -23.93 7.59
C ALA A 10 7.22 -22.76 8.42
N SER A 11 7.93 -21.82 7.79
CA SER A 11 8.43 -20.59 8.43
C SER A 11 7.31 -19.68 8.96
N LEU A 12 6.10 -19.76 8.40
CA LEU A 12 4.97 -18.92 8.79
C LEU A 12 3.91 -19.68 9.60
N ARG A 13 4.05 -20.99 9.83
CA ARG A 13 3.05 -21.82 10.53
C ARG A 13 2.87 -21.49 12.01
N GLU A 14 3.82 -20.77 12.62
CA GLU A 14 3.67 -20.25 13.99
C GLU A 14 2.66 -19.08 14.08
N LEU A 15 2.26 -18.50 12.94
CA LEU A 15 1.18 -17.52 12.89
C LEU A 15 -0.17 -18.17 13.21
N ASP A 16 -1.14 -17.32 13.56
CA ASP A 16 -2.49 -17.77 13.89
C ASP A 16 -3.11 -18.63 12.77
N SER A 17 -3.78 -19.72 13.16
CA SER A 17 -4.41 -20.66 12.23
C SER A 17 -5.43 -20.02 11.28
N ARG A 18 -5.96 -18.82 11.60
CA ARG A 18 -6.84 -18.03 10.73
C ARG A 18 -6.23 -17.68 9.37
N TYR A 19 -4.90 -17.70 9.25
CA TYR A 19 -4.19 -17.45 7.99
C TYR A 19 -4.13 -18.66 7.07
N VAL A 20 -4.48 -19.85 7.57
CA VAL A 20 -4.32 -21.12 6.85
C VAL A 20 -5.66 -21.81 6.66
N LYS A 21 -6.48 -21.87 7.72
CA LYS A 21 -7.73 -22.63 7.70
C LYS A 21 -8.89 -21.78 7.20
N PRO A 22 -9.68 -22.29 6.23
CA PRO A 22 -10.91 -21.61 5.81
C PRO A 22 -11.91 -21.52 6.97
N LEU A 23 -12.70 -20.45 6.96
CA LEU A 23 -13.71 -20.13 7.96
C LEU A 23 -15.06 -20.77 7.65
N VAL A 24 -15.47 -20.75 6.37
CA VAL A 24 -16.80 -21.17 5.91
C VAL A 24 -16.74 -22.05 4.66
N VAL A 25 -15.79 -21.86 3.74
CA VAL A 25 -15.77 -22.60 2.47
C VAL A 25 -14.38 -23.16 2.12
N ALA A 26 -14.32 -24.47 1.92
CA ALA A 26 -13.16 -25.12 1.30
C ALA A 26 -13.23 -24.98 -0.23
N LEU A 27 -12.09 -24.80 -0.89
CA LEU A 27 -11.94 -24.87 -2.34
C LEU A 27 -10.73 -25.73 -2.66
N GLY A 28 -10.97 -26.80 -3.40
CA GLY A 28 -9.98 -27.83 -3.68
C GLY A 28 -9.80 -28.84 -2.53
N PRO A 29 -8.82 -29.74 -2.69
CA PRO A 29 -8.74 -30.96 -1.88
C PRO A 29 -8.24 -30.76 -0.45
N TYR A 30 -7.43 -29.74 -0.18
CA TYR A 30 -6.68 -29.63 1.09
C TYR A 30 -7.55 -29.45 2.34
N HIS A 31 -8.76 -28.89 2.18
CA HIS A 31 -9.73 -28.71 3.25
C HIS A 31 -11.06 -29.42 2.96
N HIS A 32 -11.09 -30.27 1.93
CA HIS A 32 -12.28 -30.98 1.52
C HIS A 32 -12.73 -31.98 2.59
N GLY A 33 -14.04 -32.03 2.86
CA GLY A 33 -14.62 -32.95 3.84
C GLY A 33 -14.49 -32.50 5.30
N ASP A 34 -13.97 -31.31 5.60
CA ASP A 34 -14.02 -30.76 6.96
C ASP A 34 -15.49 -30.56 7.37
N THR A 35 -15.92 -31.30 8.40
CA THR A 35 -17.27 -31.26 8.97
C THR A 35 -17.75 -29.85 9.34
N LYS A 36 -16.83 -28.92 9.64
CA LYS A 36 -17.17 -27.53 9.97
C LYS A 36 -17.62 -26.71 8.76
N LEU A 37 -17.30 -27.16 7.55
CA LEU A 37 -17.55 -26.44 6.30
C LEU A 37 -18.70 -27.06 5.49
N GLN A 38 -19.37 -28.08 6.06
CA GLN A 38 -20.40 -28.87 5.39
C GLN A 38 -21.60 -28.02 4.91
N GLU A 39 -21.93 -26.94 5.61
CA GLU A 39 -22.99 -26.02 5.19
C GLU A 39 -22.70 -25.44 3.79
N MET A 40 -21.46 -25.02 3.54
CA MET A 40 -21.09 -24.46 2.24
C MET A 40 -20.96 -25.52 1.15
N GLU A 41 -20.65 -26.78 1.48
CA GLU A 41 -20.68 -27.88 0.50
C GLU A 41 -22.07 -28.05 -0.14
N ASN A 42 -23.15 -27.88 0.64
CA ASN A 42 -24.51 -27.89 0.08
C ASN A 42 -24.74 -26.68 -0.84
N LEU A 43 -24.24 -25.50 -0.47
CA LEU A 43 -24.39 -24.29 -1.27
C LEU A 43 -23.64 -24.38 -2.60
N LYS A 44 -22.49 -25.07 -2.65
CA LYS A 44 -21.75 -25.30 -3.90
C LYS A 44 -22.55 -26.11 -4.92
N ARG A 45 -23.32 -27.11 -4.47
CA ARG A 45 -24.20 -27.89 -5.35
C ARG A 45 -25.27 -26.99 -5.99
N VAL A 46 -25.93 -26.18 -5.19
CA VAL A 46 -26.92 -25.20 -5.67
C VAL A 46 -26.26 -24.18 -6.62
N ALA A 47 -25.04 -23.73 -6.33
CA ALA A 47 -24.30 -22.84 -7.22
C ALA A 47 -23.98 -23.50 -8.57
N ALA A 48 -23.65 -24.78 -8.59
CA ALA A 48 -23.41 -25.52 -9.83
C ALA A 48 -24.68 -25.73 -10.66
N GLU A 49 -25.81 -26.07 -10.04
CA GLU A 49 -27.10 -26.12 -10.73
C GLU A 49 -27.42 -24.78 -11.41
N ARG A 50 -27.20 -23.66 -10.70
CA ARG A 50 -27.36 -22.32 -11.27
C ARG A 50 -26.38 -22.02 -12.39
N PHE A 51 -25.14 -22.47 -12.27
CA PHE A 51 -24.15 -22.33 -13.33
C PHE A 51 -24.61 -23.00 -14.62
N VAL A 52 -25.16 -24.21 -14.50
CA VAL A 52 -25.69 -24.97 -15.63
C VAL A 52 -26.88 -24.24 -16.24
N HIS A 53 -27.85 -23.83 -15.43
CA HIS A 53 -29.00 -23.05 -15.91
C HIS A 53 -28.61 -21.74 -16.61
N ALA A 54 -27.62 -21.01 -16.07
CA ALA A 54 -27.13 -19.76 -16.65
C ALA A 54 -26.31 -19.96 -17.94
N SER A 55 -25.75 -21.15 -18.15
CA SER A 55 -24.97 -21.48 -19.36
C SER A 55 -25.88 -21.77 -20.58
N GLY A 56 -27.19 -21.96 -20.35
CA GLY A 56 -28.22 -22.12 -21.37
C GLY A 56 -28.70 -23.58 -21.51
N SER A 57 -29.94 -23.77 -21.95
CA SER A 57 -30.61 -25.08 -22.03
C SER A 57 -30.05 -26.06 -23.06
N GLU A 58 -29.01 -25.68 -23.80
CA GLU A 58 -28.39 -26.50 -24.86
C GLU A 58 -27.11 -27.20 -24.39
N LEU A 59 -26.48 -26.73 -23.30
CA LEU A 59 -25.32 -27.40 -22.71
C LEU A 59 -25.81 -28.43 -21.69
N ASP A 60 -25.49 -29.70 -21.92
CA ASP A 60 -25.80 -30.76 -20.97
C ASP A 60 -24.82 -30.71 -19.78
N LEU A 61 -25.28 -31.17 -18.60
CA LEU A 61 -24.43 -31.39 -17.43
C LEU A 61 -23.21 -32.25 -17.78
N GLU A 62 -23.39 -33.21 -18.67
CA GLU A 62 -22.33 -34.06 -19.19
C GLU A 62 -21.25 -33.25 -19.89
N GLU A 63 -21.60 -32.29 -20.76
CA GLU A 63 -20.62 -31.47 -21.48
C GLU A 63 -19.80 -30.59 -20.52
N ILE A 64 -20.46 -30.01 -19.52
CA ILE A 64 -19.80 -29.21 -18.48
C ILE A 64 -18.86 -30.10 -17.66
N PHE A 65 -19.30 -31.30 -17.28
CA PHE A 65 -18.48 -32.25 -16.54
C PHE A 65 -17.29 -32.76 -17.36
N GLN A 66 -17.47 -33.03 -18.65
CA GLN A 66 -16.40 -33.44 -19.56
C GLN A 66 -15.36 -32.35 -19.74
N ALA A 67 -15.77 -31.08 -19.84
CA ALA A 67 -14.84 -29.96 -19.92
C ALA A 67 -13.95 -29.84 -18.67
N VAL A 68 -14.52 -30.04 -17.48
CA VAL A 68 -13.75 -30.08 -16.23
C VAL A 68 -12.86 -31.33 -16.18
N SER A 69 -13.40 -32.50 -16.51
CA SER A 69 -12.66 -33.78 -16.49
C SER A 69 -11.43 -33.74 -17.41
N ALA A 70 -11.53 -33.09 -18.57
CA ALA A 70 -10.43 -32.92 -19.52
C ALA A 70 -9.22 -32.17 -18.93
N VAL A 71 -9.44 -31.25 -17.99
CA VAL A 71 -8.37 -30.50 -17.31
C VAL A 71 -8.08 -31.01 -15.89
N ALA A 72 -9.01 -31.75 -15.29
CA ALA A 72 -8.93 -32.27 -13.92
C ALA A 72 -7.73 -33.22 -13.73
N GLY A 73 -7.42 -34.06 -14.73
CA GLY A 73 -6.27 -34.97 -14.66
C GLY A 73 -4.94 -34.24 -14.46
N THR A 74 -4.68 -33.21 -15.27
CA THR A 74 -3.49 -32.37 -15.13
C THR A 74 -3.53 -31.53 -13.87
N ALA A 75 -4.70 -30.95 -13.55
CA ALA A 75 -4.91 -30.17 -12.32
C ALA A 75 -4.61 -30.98 -11.05
N ARG A 76 -4.96 -32.25 -11.03
CA ARG A 76 -4.71 -33.16 -9.91
C ARG A 76 -3.22 -33.29 -9.59
N GLY A 77 -2.37 -33.34 -10.62
CA GLY A 77 -0.92 -33.40 -10.47
C GLY A 77 -0.28 -32.13 -9.91
N LEU A 78 -1.02 -31.02 -9.84
CA LEU A 78 -0.54 -29.77 -9.24
C LEU A 78 -0.59 -29.81 -7.71
N TYR A 79 -1.46 -30.64 -7.13
CA TYR A 79 -1.62 -30.74 -5.68
C TYR A 79 -0.62 -31.73 -5.08
N ILE A 80 -0.12 -31.42 -3.88
CA ILE A 80 0.87 -32.21 -3.15
C ILE A 80 0.24 -32.72 -1.86
N GLY A 81 0.35 -34.02 -1.61
CA GLY A 81 -0.07 -34.67 -0.36
C GLY A 81 -1.06 -35.82 -0.57
N ASP A 82 -1.37 -36.50 0.53
CA ASP A 82 -2.20 -37.71 0.55
C ASP A 82 -3.69 -37.41 0.36
N GLU A 83 -4.13 -36.15 0.57
CA GLU A 83 -5.51 -35.70 0.42
C GLU A 83 -6.06 -35.91 -1.00
N VAL A 84 -5.15 -35.94 -1.98
CA VAL A 84 -5.48 -36.22 -3.39
C VAL A 84 -5.18 -37.67 -3.76
N ALA A 85 -4.34 -38.37 -3.00
CA ALA A 85 -3.95 -39.75 -3.30
C ALA A 85 -5.11 -40.75 -3.13
N GLY A 86 -5.97 -40.53 -2.13
CA GLY A 86 -7.12 -41.40 -1.82
C GLY A 86 -8.38 -41.17 -2.67
N MET A 87 -8.42 -40.12 -3.48
CA MET A 87 -9.61 -39.70 -4.24
C MET A 87 -9.64 -40.35 -5.63
N SER A 88 -10.78 -40.82 -6.11
CA SER A 88 -10.91 -41.27 -7.51
C SER A 88 -10.80 -40.09 -8.50
N ALA A 89 -10.62 -40.37 -9.79
CA ALA A 89 -10.58 -39.32 -10.80
C ALA A 89 -11.93 -38.57 -10.88
N ASP A 90 -13.02 -39.31 -10.80
CA ASP A 90 -14.39 -38.76 -10.86
C ASP A 90 -14.70 -37.92 -9.62
N GLU A 91 -14.39 -38.40 -8.42
CA GLU A 91 -14.57 -37.63 -7.19
C GLU A 91 -13.79 -36.29 -7.24
N PHE A 92 -12.55 -36.32 -7.76
CA PHE A 92 -11.75 -35.11 -7.92
C PHE A 92 -12.35 -34.16 -8.95
N ALA A 93 -12.80 -34.67 -10.10
CA ALA A 93 -13.44 -33.86 -11.13
C ALA A 93 -14.76 -33.25 -10.63
N THR A 94 -15.57 -34.01 -9.88
CA THR A 94 -16.81 -33.51 -9.26
C THR A 94 -16.54 -32.42 -8.24
N MET A 95 -15.54 -32.58 -7.37
CA MET A 95 -15.14 -31.53 -6.43
C MET A 95 -14.70 -30.26 -7.17
N MET A 96 -13.81 -30.40 -8.18
CA MET A 96 -13.35 -29.27 -9.00
C MET A 96 -14.52 -28.54 -9.68
N LEU A 97 -15.49 -29.28 -10.22
CA LEU A 97 -16.69 -28.72 -10.84
C LEU A 97 -17.49 -27.88 -9.83
N TYR A 98 -17.83 -28.44 -8.68
CA TYR A 98 -18.64 -27.73 -7.68
C TYR A 98 -17.92 -26.51 -7.11
N ASP A 99 -16.64 -26.63 -6.79
CA ASP A 99 -15.85 -25.55 -6.21
C ASP A 99 -15.66 -24.39 -7.19
N ALA A 100 -15.37 -24.68 -8.46
CA ALA A 100 -15.19 -23.66 -9.49
C ALA A 100 -16.52 -23.01 -9.89
N CYS A 101 -17.61 -23.77 -9.97
CA CYS A 101 -18.95 -23.23 -10.14
C CYS A 101 -19.33 -22.28 -9.00
N PHE A 102 -19.07 -22.66 -7.75
CA PHE A 102 -19.29 -21.80 -6.59
C PHE A 102 -18.53 -20.49 -6.71
N LEU A 103 -17.23 -20.54 -7.01
CA LEU A 103 -16.40 -19.34 -7.17
C LEU A 103 -16.94 -18.41 -8.27
N LEU A 104 -17.25 -18.96 -9.45
CA LEU A 104 -17.75 -18.18 -10.59
C LEU A 104 -19.14 -17.57 -10.31
N GLN A 105 -20.02 -18.31 -9.63
CA GLN A 105 -21.32 -17.78 -9.20
C GLN A 105 -21.19 -16.70 -8.15
N TYR A 106 -20.32 -16.89 -7.16
CA TYR A 106 -20.03 -15.86 -6.16
C TYR A 106 -19.57 -14.56 -6.83
N ILE A 107 -18.62 -14.65 -7.77
CA ILE A 107 -18.12 -13.50 -8.53
C ILE A 107 -19.23 -12.81 -9.32
N ARG A 108 -20.12 -13.57 -9.97
CA ARG A 108 -21.27 -13.00 -10.69
C ARG A 108 -22.21 -12.25 -9.76
N VAL A 109 -22.61 -12.87 -8.65
CA VAL A 109 -23.53 -12.24 -7.68
C VAL A 109 -22.94 -10.97 -7.08
N MET A 110 -21.64 -10.93 -6.82
CA MET A 110 -20.97 -9.71 -6.33
C MET A 110 -20.85 -8.61 -7.39
N ASP A 111 -20.99 -8.94 -8.68
CA ASP A 111 -21.00 -7.97 -9.78
C ASP A 111 -22.41 -7.49 -10.17
N SER A 112 -23.44 -8.29 -9.86
CA SER A 112 -24.84 -8.04 -10.21
C SER A 112 -25.40 -6.78 -9.54
N ASP A 113 -26.38 -6.16 -10.20
CA ASP A 113 -27.16 -5.07 -9.61
C ASP A 113 -28.03 -5.66 -8.48
N PRO A 114 -27.97 -5.14 -7.23
CA PRO A 114 -28.79 -5.62 -6.11
C PRO A 114 -30.31 -5.54 -6.35
N ARG A 115 -30.73 -4.90 -7.44
CA ARG A 115 -32.14 -4.77 -7.87
C ARG A 115 -32.59 -5.89 -8.81
N ASP A 116 -31.73 -6.80 -9.22
CA ASP A 116 -32.07 -7.96 -10.03
C ASP A 116 -32.51 -9.13 -9.13
N PRO A 117 -33.81 -9.50 -9.10
CA PRO A 117 -34.38 -10.41 -8.11
C PRO A 117 -34.17 -11.90 -8.41
N ALA A 118 -33.29 -12.25 -9.35
CA ALA A 118 -33.29 -13.55 -10.01
C ALA A 118 -33.22 -14.76 -9.05
N ASP A 119 -32.60 -14.65 -7.86
CA ASP A 119 -32.84 -15.62 -6.77
C ASP A 119 -32.27 -15.18 -5.41
N ALA A 120 -33.13 -14.54 -4.60
CA ALA A 120 -32.79 -13.89 -3.34
C ALA A 120 -32.24 -14.81 -2.22
N SER A 121 -32.31 -16.14 -2.37
CA SER A 121 -31.94 -17.09 -1.30
C SER A 121 -30.43 -17.33 -1.20
N VAL A 122 -29.78 -17.81 -2.27
CA VAL A 122 -28.31 -17.99 -2.36
C VAL A 122 -27.59 -16.65 -2.35
N GLU A 123 -28.15 -15.62 -2.99
CA GLU A 123 -27.59 -14.26 -2.91
C GLU A 123 -27.51 -13.80 -1.46
N ARG A 124 -28.57 -14.02 -0.67
CA ARG A 124 -28.56 -13.71 0.77
C ARG A 124 -27.47 -14.50 1.51
N LEU A 125 -27.25 -15.77 1.19
CA LEU A 125 -26.20 -16.58 1.83
C LEU A 125 -24.80 -16.06 1.49
N PHE A 126 -24.55 -15.72 0.22
CA PHE A 126 -23.29 -15.11 -0.21
C PHE A 126 -23.08 -13.75 0.45
N VAL A 127 -24.09 -12.89 0.47
CA VAL A 127 -24.00 -11.56 1.10
C VAL A 127 -23.79 -11.66 2.61
N SER A 128 -24.48 -12.59 3.28
CA SER A 128 -24.38 -12.78 4.74
C SER A 128 -23.01 -13.33 5.16
N ASN A 129 -22.38 -14.15 4.31
CA ASN A 129 -21.07 -14.75 4.57
C ASN A 129 -19.94 -14.06 3.79
N ARG A 130 -20.20 -12.90 3.17
CA ARG A 130 -19.31 -12.22 2.23
C ARG A 130 -17.87 -12.13 2.73
N VAL A 131 -17.69 -11.60 3.94
CA VAL A 131 -16.36 -11.36 4.53
C VAL A 131 -15.59 -12.67 4.72
N CYS A 132 -16.28 -13.74 5.13
CA CYS A 132 -15.67 -15.06 5.35
C CYS A 132 -15.35 -15.75 4.01
N ILE A 133 -16.25 -15.69 3.04
CA ILE A 133 -16.02 -16.24 1.69
C ILE A 133 -14.84 -15.52 1.03
N GLU A 134 -14.84 -14.20 1.02
CA GLU A 134 -13.75 -13.38 0.46
C GLU A 134 -12.40 -13.63 1.15
N ASN A 135 -12.40 -13.94 2.45
CA ASN A 135 -11.21 -14.38 3.16
C ASN A 135 -10.74 -15.74 2.63
N ASP A 136 -11.64 -16.72 2.59
CA ASP A 136 -11.34 -18.12 2.28
C ASP A 136 -10.87 -18.34 0.84
N ILE A 137 -11.48 -17.66 -0.14
CA ILE A 137 -11.07 -17.80 -1.56
C ILE A 137 -9.68 -17.21 -1.85
N MET A 138 -9.09 -16.47 -0.91
CA MET A 138 -7.75 -15.89 -1.01
C MET A 138 -6.71 -16.61 -0.14
N LEU A 139 -7.07 -17.71 0.53
CA LEU A 139 -6.11 -18.51 1.29
C LEU A 139 -5.27 -19.38 0.35
N LEU A 140 -3.96 -19.47 0.60
CA LEU A 140 -3.00 -20.19 -0.24
C LEU A 140 -3.34 -21.69 -0.37
N GLU A 141 -3.76 -22.33 0.71
CA GLU A 141 -4.16 -23.74 0.73
C GLU A 141 -5.61 -23.98 0.25
N ASN A 142 -6.31 -22.95 -0.19
CA ASN A 142 -7.73 -23.01 -0.55
C ASN A 142 -7.97 -22.48 -1.98
N GLN A 143 -7.17 -22.98 -2.92
CA GLN A 143 -7.11 -22.46 -4.29
C GLN A 143 -7.47 -23.52 -5.32
N LEU A 144 -8.06 -23.07 -6.43
CA LEU A 144 -8.40 -23.88 -7.60
C LEU A 144 -7.43 -23.64 -8.76
N PRO A 145 -7.13 -24.65 -9.57
CA PRO A 145 -6.32 -24.49 -10.77
C PRO A 145 -6.99 -23.52 -11.72
N TRP A 146 -6.26 -22.53 -12.20
CA TRP A 146 -6.81 -21.54 -13.10
C TRP A 146 -7.35 -22.16 -14.40
N SER A 147 -6.77 -23.27 -14.87
CA SER A 147 -7.27 -24.02 -16.01
C SER A 147 -8.71 -24.55 -15.81
N VAL A 148 -9.06 -25.00 -14.61
CA VAL A 148 -10.43 -25.45 -14.26
C VAL A 148 -11.38 -24.26 -14.27
N VAL A 149 -10.98 -23.15 -13.64
CA VAL A 149 -11.78 -21.93 -13.58
C VAL A 149 -12.00 -21.36 -14.99
N GLN A 150 -10.97 -21.34 -15.84
CA GLN A 150 -11.06 -20.90 -17.23
C GLN A 150 -11.96 -21.81 -18.07
N ALA A 151 -11.79 -23.13 -17.96
CA ALA A 151 -12.59 -24.10 -18.71
C ALA A 151 -14.09 -23.86 -18.48
N LEU A 152 -14.51 -23.69 -17.22
CA LEU A 152 -15.90 -23.36 -16.91
C LEU A 152 -16.27 -21.94 -17.34
N ASN A 153 -15.46 -20.94 -17.03
CA ASN A 153 -15.82 -19.55 -17.34
C ASN A 153 -16.00 -19.29 -18.84
N SER A 154 -15.30 -20.05 -19.69
CA SER A 154 -15.44 -20.01 -21.15
C SER A 154 -16.70 -20.68 -21.70
N LEU A 155 -17.36 -21.57 -20.94
CA LEU A 155 -18.60 -22.24 -21.36
C LEU A 155 -19.85 -21.39 -21.13
N GLY A 156 -19.81 -20.45 -20.17
CA GLY A 156 -20.98 -19.64 -19.84
C GLY A 156 -21.28 -18.58 -20.90
N ARG A 157 -22.56 -18.39 -21.25
CA ARG A 157 -23.04 -17.29 -22.13
C ARG A 157 -22.65 -15.90 -21.60
N SER A 158 -22.50 -15.78 -20.28
CA SER A 158 -22.01 -14.58 -19.60
C SER A 158 -20.87 -14.97 -18.66
N PRO A 159 -19.60 -14.84 -19.08
CA PRO A 159 -18.45 -15.13 -18.24
C PRO A 159 -18.47 -14.27 -16.97
N ALA A 160 -18.10 -14.87 -15.84
CA ALA A 160 -17.91 -14.15 -14.60
C ALA A 160 -16.77 -13.10 -14.77
N PRO A 161 -16.96 -11.85 -14.31
CA PRO A 161 -16.01 -10.77 -14.51
C PRO A 161 -14.86 -10.82 -13.50
N VAL A 162 -14.02 -11.87 -13.57
CA VAL A 162 -12.95 -12.12 -12.59
C VAL A 162 -11.97 -10.96 -12.48
N ASP A 163 -11.60 -10.30 -13.59
CA ASP A 163 -10.69 -9.14 -13.58
C ASP A 163 -11.26 -7.98 -12.76
N LYS A 164 -12.57 -7.69 -12.92
CA LYS A 164 -13.27 -6.64 -12.16
C LYS A 164 -13.39 -7.02 -10.69
N PHE A 165 -13.63 -8.30 -10.39
CA PHE A 165 -13.64 -8.81 -9.03
C PHE A 165 -12.27 -8.61 -8.35
N ILE A 166 -11.18 -9.05 -8.97
CA ILE A 166 -9.83 -8.86 -8.45
C ILE A 166 -9.49 -7.38 -8.26
N SER A 167 -9.81 -6.52 -9.23
CA SER A 167 -9.59 -5.07 -9.10
C SER A 167 -10.41 -4.47 -7.95
N THR A 168 -11.65 -4.95 -7.74
CA THR A 168 -12.49 -4.53 -6.61
C THR A 168 -11.83 -4.92 -5.29
N MET A 169 -11.36 -6.15 -5.16
CA MET A 169 -10.64 -6.65 -3.98
C MET A 169 -9.38 -5.81 -3.72
N GLY A 170 -8.58 -5.53 -4.75
CA GLY A 170 -7.38 -4.69 -4.68
C GLY A 170 -7.69 -3.27 -4.24
N SER A 171 -8.81 -2.71 -4.74
CA SER A 171 -9.26 -1.37 -4.37
C SER A 171 -9.65 -1.24 -2.90
N THR A 172 -9.98 -2.35 -2.24
CA THR A 172 -10.36 -2.30 -0.82
C THR A 172 -9.18 -1.94 0.08
N PHE A 173 -7.93 -2.10 -0.36
CA PHE A 173 -6.74 -1.65 0.36
C PHE A 173 -6.56 -0.13 0.35
N LYS A 174 -7.30 0.59 -0.49
CA LYS A 174 -7.18 2.05 -0.64
C LYS A 174 -7.74 2.77 0.59
N ILE A 175 -7.05 3.81 1.03
CA ILE A 175 -7.54 4.71 2.07
C ILE A 175 -8.58 5.66 1.45
N ARG A 176 -9.77 5.74 2.04
CA ARG A 176 -10.88 6.58 1.55
C ARG A 176 -10.43 8.04 1.40
N GLY A 177 -10.63 8.62 0.21
CA GLY A 177 -10.28 10.01 -0.09
C GLY A 177 -8.90 10.21 -0.72
N HIS A 178 -8.11 9.15 -0.87
CA HIS A 178 -6.84 9.20 -1.62
C HIS A 178 -7.12 9.32 -3.13
N ARG A 179 -6.62 10.39 -3.76
CA ARG A 179 -6.71 10.61 -5.22
C ARG A 179 -5.59 9.84 -5.92
N GLU A 180 -5.93 8.71 -6.51
CA GLU A 180 -5.01 8.00 -7.40
C GLU A 180 -5.09 8.54 -8.84
N SER A 181 -4.01 8.38 -9.61
CA SER A 181 -4.12 8.43 -11.06
C SER A 181 -4.90 7.19 -11.52
N ALA A 182 -6.02 7.38 -12.22
CA ALA A 182 -6.77 6.28 -12.80
C ALA A 182 -5.92 5.58 -13.88
N GLN A 183 -5.19 4.54 -13.48
CA GLN A 183 -4.61 3.57 -14.41
C GLN A 183 -5.61 2.41 -14.48
N PRO A 184 -6.17 2.10 -15.67
CA PRO A 184 -6.98 0.90 -15.83
C PRO A 184 -6.13 -0.31 -15.48
N PHE A 185 -6.72 -1.29 -14.79
CA PHE A 185 -6.18 -2.64 -14.76
C PHE A 185 -5.96 -3.07 -16.21
N ARG A 186 -4.71 -3.35 -16.60
CA ARG A 186 -4.41 -3.91 -17.91
C ARG A 186 -4.49 -5.42 -17.76
N PRO A 187 -5.52 -6.07 -18.35
CA PRO A 187 -5.58 -7.51 -18.33
C PRO A 187 -4.36 -8.06 -19.06
N TYR A 188 -3.94 -9.22 -18.57
CA TYR A 188 -3.04 -10.16 -19.18
C TYR A 188 -2.85 -10.02 -20.70
N THR A 189 -1.62 -9.78 -21.14
CA THR A 189 -1.16 -10.31 -22.43
C THR A 189 -0.90 -11.79 -22.25
N SER A 190 -1.23 -12.59 -23.26
CA SER A 190 -1.26 -14.07 -23.35
C SER A 190 -0.05 -14.88 -22.85
N ASP A 191 0.98 -14.28 -22.25
CA ASP A 191 2.32 -14.85 -22.10
C ASP A 191 2.69 -15.47 -20.73
N ARG A 192 1.94 -15.26 -19.63
CA ARG A 192 2.06 -16.04 -18.35
C ARG A 192 0.74 -16.23 -17.55
N ASN A 193 -0.06 -17.26 -17.88
CA ASN A 193 -1.36 -17.46 -17.25
C ASN A 193 -1.12 -17.65 -15.74
N PRO A 194 -1.80 -16.90 -14.87
CA PRO A 194 -1.67 -17.05 -13.44
C PRO A 194 -2.13 -18.47 -13.05
N PRO A 195 -1.50 -19.10 -12.06
CA PRO A 195 -1.84 -20.47 -11.71
C PRO A 195 -3.16 -20.62 -10.94
N HIS A 196 -3.61 -19.58 -10.23
CA HIS A 196 -4.85 -19.55 -9.44
C HIS A 196 -5.25 -18.09 -9.06
N LEU A 197 -6.38 -17.93 -8.36
CA LEU A 197 -6.98 -16.64 -8.01
C LEU A 197 -6.11 -15.77 -7.08
N LEU A 198 -5.51 -16.33 -6.04
CA LEU A 198 -4.59 -15.59 -5.16
C LEU A 198 -3.35 -15.09 -5.91
N ALA A 199 -2.82 -15.85 -6.89
CA ALA A 199 -1.71 -15.38 -7.72
C ALA A 199 -2.11 -14.22 -8.64
N LEU A 200 -3.34 -14.26 -9.17
CA LEU A 200 -3.95 -13.13 -9.89
C LEU A 200 -4.07 -11.90 -9.00
N PHE A 201 -4.61 -12.08 -7.79
CA PHE A 201 -4.79 -10.99 -6.86
C PHE A 201 -3.46 -10.34 -6.49
N ARG A 202 -2.47 -11.16 -6.19
CA ARG A 202 -1.10 -10.72 -5.93
C ARG A 202 -0.52 -9.94 -7.10
N LEU A 203 -0.72 -10.40 -8.34
CA LEU A 203 -0.23 -9.70 -9.53
C LEU A 203 -0.86 -8.30 -9.67
N GLU A 204 -2.17 -8.19 -9.44
CA GLU A 204 -2.86 -6.90 -9.40
C GLU A 204 -2.26 -6.00 -8.31
N LYS A 205 -1.96 -6.54 -7.12
CA LYS A 205 -1.43 -5.75 -6.02
C LYS A 205 0.01 -5.31 -6.18
N VAL A 206 0.84 -6.14 -6.80
CA VAL A 206 2.25 -5.85 -7.05
C VAL A 206 2.42 -4.79 -8.14
N GLY A 207 1.51 -4.77 -9.12
CA GLY A 207 1.53 -3.78 -10.19
C GLY A 207 2.59 -4.04 -11.26
N TYR A 208 2.70 -3.11 -12.22
CA TYR A 208 3.58 -3.25 -13.39
C TYR A 208 4.72 -2.23 -13.44
N THR A 209 4.83 -1.37 -12.44
CA THR A 209 5.75 -0.24 -12.47
C THR A 209 7.20 -0.72 -12.52
N ARG A 210 7.92 -0.29 -13.55
CA ARG A 210 9.35 -0.57 -13.70
C ARG A 210 10.09 0.23 -12.64
N THR A 211 10.70 -0.45 -11.68
CA THR A 211 11.50 0.24 -10.65
C THR A 211 12.71 0.87 -11.31
N GLN A 212 13.04 2.12 -10.95
CA GLN A 212 14.36 2.64 -11.29
C GLN A 212 15.41 1.83 -10.53
N GLY A 213 16.50 1.47 -11.21
CA GLY A 213 17.47 0.48 -10.76
C GLY A 213 18.05 0.81 -9.38
N VAL A 214 17.56 0.11 -8.37
CA VAL A 214 18.18 0.07 -7.05
C VAL A 214 19.39 -0.87 -7.14
N PRO A 215 20.61 -0.41 -6.82
CA PRO A 215 21.79 -1.27 -6.89
C PRO A 215 21.72 -2.38 -5.82
N PRO A 216 22.12 -3.61 -6.15
CA PRO A 216 22.21 -4.68 -5.17
C PRO A 216 23.28 -4.32 -4.14
N SER A 217 22.93 -4.43 -2.86
CA SER A 217 23.89 -4.21 -1.77
C SER A 217 23.53 -5.09 -0.59
N SER A 218 24.53 -5.80 -0.08
CA SER A 218 24.49 -6.55 1.16
C SER A 218 24.79 -5.59 2.32
N SER A 219 23.77 -4.92 2.85
CA SER A 219 23.91 -4.20 4.12
C SER A 219 22.89 -4.72 5.13
N MET A 220 23.39 -5.27 6.24
CA MET A 220 22.58 -5.70 7.37
C MET A 220 22.28 -4.54 8.31
N ALA A 221 21.01 -4.50 8.71
CA ALA A 221 20.43 -3.92 9.92
C ALA A 221 20.86 -2.49 10.29
N ILE A 222 20.06 -1.55 9.79
CA ILE A 222 19.88 -0.27 10.46
C ILE A 222 18.42 -0.16 10.84
N THR A 223 18.12 -0.13 12.14
CA THR A 223 16.79 0.29 12.61
C THR A 223 16.57 1.74 12.18
N ALA A 224 15.44 1.98 11.53
CA ALA A 224 15.07 3.27 10.98
C ALA A 224 13.56 3.46 11.13
N SER A 225 13.07 3.41 12.37
CA SER A 225 11.66 3.65 12.70
C SER A 225 11.16 4.98 12.13
N ALA A 226 9.85 5.16 12.03
CA ALA A 226 9.25 6.36 11.47
C ALA A 226 9.76 7.64 12.15
N THR A 227 9.80 7.64 13.49
CA THR A 227 10.33 8.76 14.25
C THR A 227 11.83 9.00 13.98
N GLU A 228 12.64 7.94 13.90
CA GLU A 228 14.08 8.06 13.62
C GLU A 228 14.35 8.63 12.22
N LEU A 229 13.61 8.18 11.20
CA LEU A 229 13.68 8.73 9.85
C LEU A 229 13.33 10.22 9.85
N ALA A 230 12.26 10.60 10.55
CA ALA A 230 11.88 12.00 10.69
C ALA A 230 12.95 12.84 11.42
N GLU A 231 13.76 12.27 12.32
CA GLU A 231 14.91 12.94 12.93
C GLU A 231 16.13 13.06 12.00
N MET A 232 16.14 12.32 10.90
CA MET A 232 17.21 12.34 9.90
C MET A 232 16.83 13.16 8.66
N ALA A 233 15.76 13.95 8.73
CA ALA A 233 15.20 14.70 7.60
C ALA A 233 14.73 13.81 6.44
N ILE A 234 14.34 12.57 6.74
CA ILE A 234 13.63 11.67 5.83
C ILE A 234 12.15 11.69 6.18
N ASN A 235 11.34 12.28 5.32
CA ASN A 235 9.89 12.37 5.48
C ASN A 235 9.22 11.16 4.84
N ILE A 236 8.37 10.48 5.61
CA ILE A 236 7.53 9.42 5.07
C ILE A 236 6.28 10.04 4.47
N GLN A 237 5.89 9.59 3.28
CA GLN A 237 4.69 10.03 2.57
C GLN A 237 4.06 8.88 1.76
N PRO A 238 2.74 8.85 1.56
CA PRO A 238 2.11 7.89 0.66
C PRO A 238 2.45 8.22 -0.80
N CYS A 239 2.59 7.19 -1.64
CA CYS A 239 2.65 7.36 -3.10
C CYS A 239 1.24 7.49 -3.69
N MET A 240 1.15 7.86 -4.98
CA MET A 240 -0.13 8.09 -5.68
C MET A 240 -0.76 6.81 -6.25
N THR A 241 -0.13 5.67 -6.05
CA THR A 241 -0.58 4.35 -6.53
C THR A 241 -0.96 3.46 -5.36
N SER A 242 -1.64 2.35 -5.64
CA SER A 242 -1.89 1.28 -4.66
C SER A 242 -0.98 0.07 -4.89
N ASP A 243 0.03 0.19 -5.75
CA ASP A 243 0.91 -0.91 -6.14
C ASP A 243 1.99 -1.12 -5.08
N PHE A 244 2.12 -2.33 -4.55
CA PHE A 244 3.10 -2.61 -3.50
C PHE A 244 4.56 -2.51 -3.96
N MET A 245 4.84 -2.58 -5.27
CA MET A 245 6.17 -2.29 -5.80
C MET A 245 6.50 -0.79 -5.82
N ASP A 246 5.52 0.10 -5.74
CA ASP A 246 5.74 1.54 -5.75
C ASP A 246 6.17 2.05 -4.37
N MET A 247 7.36 1.62 -3.97
CA MET A 247 8.05 2.03 -2.76
C MET A 247 9.51 2.36 -3.07
N GLY A 248 10.05 3.35 -2.35
CA GLY A 248 11.41 3.81 -2.60
C GLY A 248 11.76 5.03 -1.79
N ILE A 249 13.00 5.49 -1.94
CA ILE A 249 13.46 6.74 -1.35
C ILE A 249 13.86 7.72 -2.45
N TRP A 250 13.35 8.94 -2.33
CA TRP A 250 13.70 10.03 -3.21
C TRP A 250 14.57 11.04 -2.46
N ILE A 251 15.83 11.16 -2.90
CA ILE A 251 16.86 11.93 -2.19
C ILE A 251 16.99 13.34 -2.76
N GLU A 252 16.48 14.35 -2.04
CA GLU A 252 16.74 15.77 -2.38
C GLU A 252 17.92 16.37 -1.62
N LYS A 253 18.29 17.62 -1.92
CA LYS A 253 19.42 18.33 -1.29
C LYS A 253 19.27 18.57 0.22
N LEU A 254 18.05 18.91 0.69
CA LEU A 254 17.78 19.31 2.07
C LEU A 254 17.01 18.23 2.84
N PHE A 255 15.93 17.74 2.25
CA PHE A 255 15.09 16.67 2.80
C PHE A 255 15.17 15.44 1.88
N SER A 256 14.64 14.32 2.33
CA SER A 256 14.46 13.15 1.48
C SER A 256 13.13 12.52 1.81
N HIS A 257 12.56 11.78 0.87
CA HIS A 257 11.20 11.28 0.99
C HIS A 257 11.21 9.78 0.85
N LEU A 258 10.82 9.06 1.90
CA LEU A 258 10.49 7.63 1.78
C LEU A 258 9.02 7.55 1.39
N TYR A 259 8.75 6.90 0.26
CA TYR A 259 7.40 6.71 -0.25
C TYR A 259 7.06 5.24 -0.38
N LEU A 260 5.77 4.93 -0.24
CA LEU A 260 5.19 3.60 -0.33
C LEU A 260 3.68 3.70 -0.54
N ALA A 261 3.07 2.67 -1.10
CA ALA A 261 1.63 2.59 -1.28
C ALA A 261 0.89 2.71 0.07
N PRO A 262 -0.20 3.50 0.13
CA PRO A 262 -1.05 3.57 1.33
C PRO A 262 -1.78 2.24 1.56
N LEU A 263 -1.93 1.88 2.84
CA LEU A 263 -2.57 0.63 3.27
C LEU A 263 -3.75 0.88 4.20
N PHE A 264 -4.93 0.40 3.82
CA PHE A 264 -6.03 0.18 4.77
C PHE A 264 -5.98 -1.28 5.28
N LEU A 265 -5.93 -1.48 6.60
CA LEU A 265 -5.77 -2.78 7.24
C LEU A 265 -6.95 -3.15 8.15
N ASP A 266 -7.51 -4.33 7.93
CA ASP A 266 -8.35 -5.04 8.88
C ASP A 266 -8.02 -6.54 8.83
N GLU A 267 -8.76 -7.37 9.56
CA GLU A 267 -8.43 -8.79 9.71
C GLU A 267 -8.40 -9.53 8.36
N THR A 268 -9.36 -9.26 7.49
CA THR A 268 -9.45 -9.88 6.15
C THR A 268 -8.25 -9.49 5.28
N ARG A 269 -7.92 -8.19 5.22
CA ARG A 269 -6.76 -7.71 4.43
C ARG A 269 -5.43 -8.16 5.02
N ALA A 270 -5.33 -8.25 6.33
CA ALA A 270 -4.19 -8.86 7.00
C ALA A 270 -4.02 -10.32 6.55
N CYS A 271 -5.12 -11.06 6.44
CA CYS A 271 -5.10 -12.44 5.95
C CYS A 271 -4.64 -12.54 4.49
N TRP A 272 -5.16 -11.69 3.62
CA TRP A 272 -4.73 -11.65 2.22
C TRP A 272 -3.25 -11.30 2.07
N LEU A 273 -2.75 -10.31 2.83
CA LEU A 273 -1.34 -9.94 2.82
C LEU A 273 -0.44 -11.11 3.23
N VAL A 274 -0.81 -11.82 4.29
CA VAL A 274 -0.05 -12.99 4.77
C VAL A 274 -0.08 -14.11 3.72
N ASN A 275 -1.21 -14.36 3.07
CA ASN A 275 -1.32 -15.41 2.05
C ASN A 275 -0.58 -15.05 0.75
N MET A 276 -0.58 -13.78 0.35
CA MET A 276 0.27 -13.31 -0.75
C MET A 276 1.77 -13.42 -0.42
N ALA A 277 2.17 -13.05 0.81
CA ALA A 277 3.56 -13.23 1.25
C ALA A 277 3.96 -14.71 1.33
N ALA A 278 3.06 -15.57 1.81
CA ALA A 278 3.26 -17.01 1.83
C ALA A 278 3.45 -17.58 0.41
N LEU A 279 2.64 -17.11 -0.55
CA LEU A 279 2.82 -17.44 -1.98
C LEU A 279 4.22 -17.04 -2.46
N GLU A 280 4.65 -15.79 -2.21
CA GLU A 280 5.97 -15.32 -2.60
C GLU A 280 7.11 -16.15 -1.99
N VAL A 281 7.01 -16.50 -0.71
CA VAL A 281 7.98 -17.36 -0.02
C VAL A 281 8.07 -18.75 -0.68
N CYS A 282 6.94 -19.31 -1.10
CA CYS A 282 6.90 -20.61 -1.75
C CYS A 282 7.38 -20.59 -3.21
N THR A 283 7.18 -19.47 -3.91
CA THR A 283 7.58 -19.31 -5.32
C THR A 283 8.93 -18.63 -5.50
N ALA A 284 9.57 -18.20 -4.42
CA ALA A 284 10.85 -17.50 -4.46
C ALA A 284 11.88 -18.34 -5.21
N SER A 285 12.36 -17.82 -6.34
CA SER A 285 13.39 -18.47 -7.14
C SER A 285 14.75 -17.78 -6.94
N ASN A 286 15.83 -18.47 -7.31
CA ASN A 286 17.18 -17.90 -7.35
C ASN A 286 17.49 -17.33 -8.74
N ASP A 287 16.53 -16.63 -9.36
CA ASP A 287 16.74 -16.01 -10.67
C ASP A 287 17.88 -14.96 -10.59
N ARG A 288 18.59 -14.79 -11.70
CA ARG A 288 19.68 -13.83 -11.82
C ARG A 288 19.18 -12.44 -12.21
N ASP A 289 17.96 -12.33 -12.72
CA ASP A 289 17.37 -11.04 -13.08
C ASP A 289 16.81 -10.32 -11.84
N ASP A 290 17.42 -9.20 -11.48
CA ASP A 290 17.04 -8.42 -10.30
C ASP A 290 15.63 -7.82 -10.38
N ASP A 291 15.15 -7.45 -11.58
CA ASP A 291 13.79 -6.92 -11.75
C ASP A 291 12.74 -8.02 -11.55
N ILE A 292 13.05 -9.26 -11.98
CA ILE A 292 12.20 -10.42 -11.70
C ILE A 292 12.17 -10.69 -10.19
N MET A 293 13.32 -10.69 -9.52
CA MET A 293 13.40 -10.94 -8.08
C MET A 293 12.68 -9.87 -7.24
N LYS A 294 12.80 -8.60 -7.63
CA LYS A 294 12.02 -7.49 -7.04
C LYS A 294 10.54 -7.74 -7.20
N ARG A 295 10.12 -8.15 -8.40
CA ARG A 295 8.73 -8.48 -8.66
C ARG A 295 8.28 -9.68 -7.87
N GLU A 296 9.05 -10.75 -7.72
CA GLU A 296 8.70 -11.99 -6.99
C GLU A 296 8.60 -11.83 -5.48
N THR A 297 9.29 -10.83 -4.90
CA THR A 297 9.37 -10.60 -3.44
C THR A 297 8.76 -9.27 -2.99
N ALA A 298 7.88 -8.70 -3.81
CA ALA A 298 7.36 -7.35 -3.62
C ALA A 298 6.46 -7.21 -2.39
N VAL A 299 5.55 -8.16 -2.14
CA VAL A 299 4.67 -8.13 -0.96
C VAL A 299 5.50 -8.32 0.31
N CYS A 300 6.45 -9.25 0.33
CA CYS A 300 7.39 -9.45 1.43
C CYS A 300 8.22 -8.18 1.70
N SER A 301 8.71 -7.52 0.65
CA SER A 301 9.42 -6.23 0.75
C SER A 301 8.56 -5.13 1.35
N TYR A 302 7.30 -5.05 0.94
CA TYR A 302 6.35 -4.07 1.42
C TYR A 302 6.04 -4.27 2.92
N LEU A 303 5.79 -5.52 3.33
CA LEU A 303 5.57 -5.87 4.74
C LEU A 303 6.80 -5.59 5.60
N ALA A 304 8.00 -5.95 5.13
CA ALA A 304 9.26 -5.69 5.81
C ALA A 304 9.52 -4.19 5.98
N LEU A 305 9.23 -3.39 4.94
CA LEU A 305 9.38 -1.94 5.00
C LEU A 305 8.43 -1.33 6.05
N LEU A 306 7.14 -1.69 6.04
CA LEU A 306 6.19 -1.21 7.05
C LEU A 306 6.57 -1.61 8.47
N ALA A 307 6.98 -2.87 8.69
CA ALA A 307 7.40 -3.34 10.00
C ALA A 307 8.70 -2.69 10.50
N MET A 308 9.57 -2.29 9.58
CA MET A 308 10.79 -1.52 9.89
C MET A 308 10.43 -0.11 10.38
N LEU A 309 9.40 0.52 9.79
CA LEU A 309 8.91 1.83 10.21
C LEU A 309 8.22 1.82 11.58
N MET A 310 7.68 0.68 12.00
CA MET A 310 6.90 0.53 13.24
C MET A 310 7.73 -0.17 14.32
N ASN A 311 8.35 0.55 15.26
CA ASN A 311 9.05 -0.06 16.39
C ASN A 311 8.22 -0.02 17.69
N ARG A 312 7.39 1.00 17.86
CA ARG A 312 6.47 1.22 18.98
C ARG A 312 5.12 1.75 18.46
N GLU A 313 4.11 1.79 19.32
CA GLU A 313 2.75 2.22 18.96
C GLU A 313 2.73 3.67 18.43
N GLU A 314 3.61 4.53 18.92
CA GLU A 314 3.75 5.91 18.47
C GLU A 314 4.20 6.01 17.00
N ASP A 315 5.00 5.05 16.53
CA ASP A 315 5.39 5.01 15.12
C ASP A 315 4.18 4.64 14.24
N VAL A 316 3.32 3.74 14.71
CA VAL A 316 2.06 3.39 14.02
C VAL A 316 1.15 4.62 13.95
N HIS A 317 1.02 5.33 15.07
CA HIS A 317 0.25 6.57 15.14
C HIS A 317 0.80 7.63 14.16
N GLU A 318 2.13 7.77 14.05
CA GLU A 318 2.76 8.67 13.08
C GLU A 318 2.42 8.29 11.63
N LEU A 319 2.45 7.00 11.29
CA LEU A 319 2.09 6.50 9.96
C LEU A 319 0.61 6.72 9.63
N ARG A 320 -0.29 6.62 10.62
CA ARG A 320 -1.71 6.98 10.50
C ARG A 320 -1.92 8.46 10.21
N ASN A 321 -1.23 9.32 10.97
CA ASN A 321 -1.28 10.76 10.74
C ASN A 321 -0.79 11.15 9.34
N LYS A 322 0.17 10.39 8.80
CA LYS A 322 0.70 10.56 7.44
C LYS A 322 -0.14 9.89 6.35
N GLN A 323 -1.25 9.23 6.68
CA GLN A 323 -2.10 8.49 5.73
C GLN A 323 -1.33 7.40 4.95
N VAL A 324 -0.29 6.83 5.56
CA VAL A 324 0.45 5.70 4.98
C VAL A 324 -0.20 4.38 5.38
N VAL A 325 -0.64 4.28 6.64
CA VAL A 325 -1.39 3.14 7.15
C VAL A 325 -2.65 3.66 7.82
N GLN A 326 -3.80 3.09 7.49
CA GLN A 326 -5.04 3.23 8.25
C GLN A 326 -5.48 1.83 8.64
N ALA A 327 -6.03 1.65 9.82
CA ALA A 327 -6.51 0.34 10.23
C ALA A 327 -7.76 0.43 11.09
N LYS A 328 -8.62 -0.59 11.00
CA LYS A 328 -9.68 -0.82 11.99
C LYS A 328 -9.11 -1.32 13.33
N LEU A 329 -7.94 -1.96 13.27
CA LEU A 329 -7.18 -2.43 14.42
C LEU A 329 -6.67 -1.25 15.26
N THR A 330 -6.35 -1.48 16.52
CA THR A 330 -5.63 -0.53 17.37
C THR A 330 -4.18 -0.36 16.92
N ASP A 331 -3.49 0.68 17.42
CA ASP A 331 -2.07 0.90 17.12
C ASP A 331 -1.22 -0.30 17.59
N LYS A 332 -1.52 -0.84 18.78
CA LYS A 332 -0.91 -2.05 19.31
C LYS A 332 -1.12 -3.28 18.44
N GLU A 333 -2.38 -3.60 18.10
CA GLU A 333 -2.68 -4.76 17.25
C GLU A 333 -2.05 -4.64 15.87
N THR A 334 -1.99 -3.43 15.31
CA THR A 334 -1.30 -3.16 14.03
C THR A 334 0.19 -3.44 14.16
N LEU A 335 0.84 -2.94 15.21
CA LEU A 335 2.25 -3.18 15.49
C LEU A 335 2.54 -4.68 15.67
N ASP A 336 1.75 -5.36 16.50
CA ASP A 336 1.89 -6.79 16.79
C ASP A 336 1.70 -7.65 15.52
N PHE A 337 0.76 -7.29 14.65
CA PHE A 337 0.60 -7.92 13.34
C PHE A 337 1.87 -7.80 12.49
N PHE A 338 2.37 -6.58 12.24
CA PHE A 338 3.55 -6.41 11.39
C PHE A 338 4.80 -7.06 12.01
N LYS A 339 5.00 -6.93 13.33
CA LYS A 339 6.13 -7.55 14.03
C LYS A 339 6.05 -9.07 14.06
N SER A 340 4.87 -9.68 14.12
CA SER A 340 4.73 -11.14 14.09
C SER A 340 5.04 -11.69 12.70
N VAL A 341 4.50 -11.07 11.65
CA VAL A 341 4.64 -11.53 10.26
C VAL A 341 6.10 -11.45 9.79
N VAL A 342 6.81 -10.35 10.04
CA VAL A 342 8.18 -10.18 9.50
C VAL A 342 9.28 -10.93 10.25
N LYS A 343 9.01 -11.50 11.44
CA LYS A 343 10.01 -12.27 12.20
C LYS A 343 10.62 -13.43 11.40
N ARG A 344 9.87 -13.94 10.42
CA ARG A 344 10.19 -15.14 9.65
C ARG A 344 10.16 -14.92 8.14
N LEU A 345 9.96 -13.68 7.69
CA LEU A 345 10.02 -13.30 6.27
C LEU A 345 11.41 -12.75 5.94
N ASP A 346 11.92 -13.15 4.77
CA ASP A 346 12.98 -12.37 4.13
C ASP A 346 12.34 -11.10 3.57
N GLY A 347 12.94 -9.94 3.86
CA GLY A 347 12.47 -8.67 3.37
C GLY A 347 12.58 -8.54 1.85
N GLY A 348 13.26 -9.44 1.14
CA GLY A 348 13.30 -9.42 -0.32
C GLY A 348 14.15 -8.28 -0.89
N ARG A 349 14.16 -8.19 -2.23
CA ARG A 349 15.12 -7.33 -2.96
C ARG A 349 14.83 -5.84 -2.83
N LEU A 350 13.56 -5.43 -2.95
CA LEU A 350 13.20 -4.01 -2.90
C LEU A 350 13.48 -3.40 -1.54
N TYR A 351 13.09 -4.10 -0.46
CA TYR A 351 13.41 -3.69 0.90
C TYR A 351 14.92 -3.56 1.10
N SER A 352 15.69 -4.60 0.74
CA SER A 352 17.15 -4.61 0.89
C SER A 352 17.81 -3.43 0.17
N GLY A 353 17.35 -3.15 -1.05
CA GLY A 353 17.79 -2.01 -1.83
C GLY A 353 17.48 -0.66 -1.16
N ILE A 354 16.25 -0.46 -0.68
CA ILE A 354 15.85 0.74 0.05
C ILE A 354 16.70 0.93 1.31
N MET A 355 16.95 -0.15 2.06
CA MET A 355 17.79 -0.10 3.27
C MET A 355 19.22 0.32 2.95
N ALA A 356 19.79 -0.16 1.84
CA ALA A 356 21.10 0.26 1.38
C ALA A 356 21.15 1.75 0.98
N GLU A 357 20.10 2.26 0.35
CA GLU A 357 19.99 3.68 0.02
C GLU A 357 19.88 4.57 1.27
N ILE A 358 19.10 4.12 2.27
CA ILE A 358 18.99 4.79 3.57
C ILE A 358 20.36 4.80 4.27
N ASP A 359 21.10 3.70 4.26
CA ASP A 359 22.43 3.64 4.86
C ASP A 359 23.42 4.58 4.16
N ASN A 360 23.45 4.56 2.83
CA ASN A 360 24.27 5.46 2.03
C ASN A 360 23.93 6.94 2.30
N TYR A 361 22.64 7.26 2.46
CA TYR A 361 22.18 8.58 2.89
C TYR A 361 22.76 8.96 4.26
N LYS A 362 22.66 8.06 5.26
CA LYS A 362 23.19 8.28 6.62
C LYS A 362 24.70 8.51 6.59
N GLY A 363 25.44 7.72 5.82
CA GLY A 363 26.88 7.84 5.63
C GLY A 363 27.28 9.19 5.05
N ARG A 364 26.71 9.56 3.88
CA ARG A 364 27.04 10.81 3.17
C ARG A 364 26.64 12.07 3.94
N ARG A 365 25.58 12.02 4.76
CA ARG A 365 25.01 13.21 5.44
C ARG A 365 25.18 13.22 6.95
N ARG A 366 26.04 12.38 7.52
CA ARG A 366 26.22 12.22 8.97
C ARG A 366 26.32 13.53 9.75
N ARG A 367 27.13 14.50 9.27
CA ARG A 367 27.28 15.82 9.91
C ARG A 367 25.99 16.64 9.83
N ARG A 368 25.33 16.67 8.66
CA ARG A 368 24.06 17.38 8.45
C ARG A 368 22.94 16.81 9.32
N ILE A 369 22.85 15.49 9.41
CA ILE A 369 21.86 14.79 10.26
C ILE A 369 22.05 15.18 11.73
N LYS A 370 23.29 15.22 12.24
CA LYS A 370 23.56 15.67 13.62
C LYS A 370 23.09 17.11 13.86
N VAL A 371 23.39 18.02 12.93
CA VAL A 371 22.95 19.43 13.00
C VAL A 371 21.42 19.52 12.95
N TYR A 372 20.78 18.84 12.01
CA TYR A 372 19.33 18.83 11.88
C TYR A 372 18.65 18.29 13.15
N ARG A 373 19.13 17.17 13.70
CA ARG A 373 18.64 16.59 14.95
C ARG A 373 18.79 17.56 16.13
N PHE A 374 19.93 18.26 16.22
CA PHE A 374 20.14 19.29 17.25
C PHE A 374 19.15 20.46 17.10
N ILE A 375 18.93 20.95 15.88
CA ILE A 375 17.96 22.03 15.61
C ILE A 375 16.54 21.58 15.95
N LYS A 376 16.14 20.36 15.53
CA LYS A 376 14.81 19.81 15.80
C LYS A 376 14.55 19.66 17.30
N LYS A 377 15.51 19.07 18.04
CA LYS A 377 15.41 18.87 19.50
C LYS A 377 15.34 20.19 20.27
N ASN A 378 16.07 21.21 19.83
CA ASN A 378 16.15 22.51 20.51
C ASN A 378 15.31 23.61 19.86
N LYS A 379 14.33 23.27 19.00
CA LYS A 379 13.58 24.25 18.18
C LYS A 379 12.96 25.37 19.04
N ARG A 380 12.32 25.03 20.16
CA ARG A 380 11.69 26.02 21.06
C ARG A 380 12.74 26.97 21.66
N SER A 381 13.86 26.43 22.14
CA SER A 381 14.95 27.23 22.71
C SER A 381 15.64 28.11 21.66
N ILE A 382 15.87 27.58 20.45
CA ILE A 382 16.44 28.35 19.33
C ILE A 382 15.52 29.51 18.95
N ILE A 383 14.21 29.26 18.82
CA ILE A 383 13.24 30.32 18.53
C ILE A 383 13.27 31.38 19.62
N ALA A 384 13.27 30.99 20.90
CA ALA A 384 13.32 31.93 22.02
C ALA A 384 14.60 32.80 21.98
N VAL A 385 15.77 32.20 21.75
CA VAL A 385 17.05 32.92 21.62
C VAL A 385 17.02 33.88 20.43
N LEU A 386 16.53 33.45 19.27
CA LEU A 386 16.41 34.29 18.09
C LEU A 386 15.45 35.47 18.31
N SER A 387 14.34 35.25 19.02
CA SER A 387 13.41 36.32 19.40
C SER A 387 14.07 37.36 20.30
N ILE A 388 14.86 36.93 21.30
CA ILE A 388 15.61 37.86 22.18
C ILE A 388 16.61 38.69 21.35
N ILE A 389 17.37 38.04 20.46
CA ILE A 389 18.33 38.72 19.60
C ILE A 389 17.63 39.75 18.71
N ALA A 390 16.48 39.41 18.12
CA ALA A 390 15.73 40.33 17.27
C ALA A 390 15.28 41.59 18.02
N VAL A 391 14.86 41.46 19.28
CA VAL A 391 14.52 42.59 20.16
C VAL A 391 15.74 43.46 20.42
N LEU A 392 16.89 42.86 20.77
CA LEU A 392 18.14 43.57 21.02
C LEU A 392 18.61 44.35 19.78
N VAL A 393 18.55 43.74 18.60
CA VAL A 393 18.87 44.42 17.33
C VAL A 393 17.93 45.59 17.08
N GLY A 394 16.64 45.45 17.38
CA GLY A 394 15.66 46.53 17.30
C GLY A 394 16.03 47.72 18.19
N ILE A 395 16.36 47.47 19.46
CA ILE A 395 16.79 48.50 20.42
C ILE A 395 18.09 49.17 19.96
N PHE A 396 19.06 48.41 19.46
CA PHE A 396 20.31 48.99 18.99
C PHE A 396 20.09 49.89 17.77
N LYS A 397 19.18 49.50 16.86
CA LYS A 397 18.82 50.31 15.69
C LYS A 397 18.11 51.60 16.08
N THR A 398 17.22 51.59 17.08
CA THR A 398 16.56 52.82 17.57
C THR A 398 17.55 53.75 18.27
N LEU A 399 18.47 53.22 19.09
CA LEU A 399 19.53 54.01 19.71
C LEU A 399 20.47 54.66 18.69
N LEU A 400 20.85 53.93 17.64
CA LEU A 400 21.63 54.50 16.52
C LEU A 400 20.86 55.61 15.81
N SER A 401 19.58 55.41 15.51
CA SER A 401 18.73 56.42 14.86
C SER A 401 18.59 57.68 15.71
N LEU A 402 18.39 57.54 17.03
CA LEU A 402 18.37 58.65 17.99
C LEU A 402 19.69 59.41 18.01
N LYS A 403 20.83 58.71 18.02
CA LYS A 403 22.16 59.32 17.96
C LYS A 403 22.36 60.12 16.66
N THR A 404 21.95 59.57 15.52
CA THR A 404 22.03 60.27 14.22
C THR A 404 21.14 61.51 14.19
N HIS A 405 19.93 61.41 14.77
CA HIS A 405 19.01 62.55 14.86
C HIS A 405 19.57 63.65 15.77
N TYR A 406 20.13 63.28 16.92
CA TYR A 406 20.80 64.21 17.84
C TYR A 406 22.01 64.89 17.20
N GLN A 407 22.84 64.16 16.45
CA GLN A 407 23.97 64.74 15.72
C GLN A 407 23.51 65.71 14.61
N THR A 408 22.41 65.41 13.93
CA THR A 408 21.84 66.27 12.89
C THR A 408 21.20 67.53 13.51
N PHE A 409 20.57 67.40 14.67
CA PHE A 409 20.05 68.52 15.46
C PHE A 409 21.18 69.44 15.93
N MET A 410 22.25 68.88 16.51
CA MET A 410 23.43 69.65 16.96
C MET A 410 24.19 70.31 15.80
N ALA A 411 24.24 69.68 14.62
CA ALA A 411 24.82 70.28 13.41
C ALA A 411 23.97 71.48 12.90
N LYS A 412 22.63 71.38 12.97
CA LYS A 412 21.72 72.48 12.63
C LYS A 412 21.78 73.64 13.62
N SER A 413 21.85 73.35 14.93
CA SER A 413 21.97 74.40 15.96
C SER A 413 23.29 75.14 15.89
N ASN A 414 24.40 74.46 15.57
CA ASN A 414 25.70 75.11 15.33
C ASN A 414 25.70 75.98 14.06
N LEU A 415 24.99 75.58 13.00
CA LEU A 415 24.81 76.43 11.82
C LEU A 415 24.03 77.71 12.13
N GLN A 416 23.02 77.62 13.01
CA GLN A 416 22.14 78.74 13.36
C GLN A 416 22.85 79.78 14.25
N CYS A 417 23.85 79.35 15.04
CA CYS A 417 24.69 80.25 15.84
C CYS A 417 25.69 81.06 14.97
N CYS A 418 26.14 80.52 13.83
CA CYS A 418 27.02 81.24 12.90
C CYS A 418 26.30 82.27 12.01
N THR A 419 24.97 82.27 11.95
CA THR A 419 24.18 83.20 11.11
C THR A 419 23.59 84.39 11.88
N SER A 420 23.81 84.50 13.18
CA SER A 420 23.20 85.55 14.03
C SER A 420 23.97 86.89 14.08
N ASP A 421 25.12 87.01 13.41
CA ASP A 421 25.96 88.21 13.51
C ASP A 421 26.32 88.78 12.14
N ARG A 422 25.31 89.33 11.43
CA ARG A 422 25.49 90.42 10.45
C ARG A 422 24.16 91.00 9.94
N ARG A 423 23.98 92.28 10.31
CA ARG A 423 23.42 93.40 9.52
C ARG A 423 21.91 93.63 9.47
N SER A 424 21.56 94.73 10.14
CA SER A 424 20.69 95.82 9.73
C SER A 424 20.43 95.99 8.21
N THR A 425 19.15 96.21 7.92
CA THR A 425 18.40 96.75 6.75
C THR A 425 19.04 97.98 6.03
N PRO A 426 18.55 98.50 4.86
CA PRO A 426 17.17 98.42 4.31
C PRO A 426 16.97 98.37 2.76
N ALA A 427 15.67 98.24 2.36
CA ALA A 427 14.96 98.66 1.12
C ALA A 427 15.47 98.11 -0.24
N THR A 428 14.68 97.74 -1.27
CA THR A 428 13.45 98.30 -1.87
C THR A 428 13.00 97.31 -2.99
N GLY A 429 11.73 97.34 -3.43
CA GLY A 429 11.41 97.00 -4.85
C GLY A 429 10.55 95.75 -5.17
N ILE A 430 9.22 95.91 -5.08
CA ILE A 430 8.18 95.61 -6.11
C ILE A 430 8.44 94.46 -7.14
N LEU A 431 7.57 93.43 -7.18
CA LEU A 431 6.55 93.14 -8.25
C LEU A 431 6.04 91.67 -8.24
N LEU A 432 4.71 91.55 -8.07
CA LEU A 432 3.73 90.68 -8.77
C LEU A 432 3.88 89.13 -8.91
N ARG A 433 2.95 88.44 -8.20
CA ARG A 433 1.88 87.52 -8.71
C ARG A 433 2.28 86.11 -9.25
N PRO A 434 1.34 85.15 -9.39
CA PRO A 434 0.72 84.35 -8.30
C PRO A 434 0.61 82.84 -8.68
N ALA A 435 -0.19 82.09 -7.90
CA ALA A 435 -0.81 80.80 -8.24
C ALA A 435 0.13 79.57 -8.13
N ALA A 436 -0.31 78.37 -7.71
CA ALA A 436 -1.64 77.86 -7.41
C ALA A 436 -1.49 76.44 -6.79
N VAL A 437 -2.44 76.02 -5.93
CA VAL A 437 -3.21 74.75 -6.02
C VAL A 437 -2.43 73.43 -5.75
N LEU A 438 -2.87 72.39 -5.03
CA LEU A 438 -4.08 71.86 -4.37
C LEU A 438 -3.50 70.76 -3.41
N VAL A 439 -3.88 70.58 -2.14
CA VAL A 439 -5.11 69.92 -1.65
C VAL A 439 -5.35 68.55 -2.30
N LEU A 440 -4.93 67.45 -1.66
CA LEU A 440 -5.73 66.51 -0.83
C LEU A 440 -4.88 65.30 -0.44
#